data_AF-A0A838T1W8-F1
#
_entry.id   AF-A0A838T1W8-F1
#
_cell.length_a   1.000
_cell.length_b   1.000
_cell.length_c   1.000
_cell.angle_alpha   90.00
_cell.angle_beta   90.00
_cell.angle_gamma   90.00
#
_symmetry.space_group_name_H-M   'P 1'
#
loop_
_entity.id
_entity.type
_entity.pdbx_description
1 polymer ?
#
loop_
_entity_poly.entity_id
_entity_poly.type
_entity_poly.pdbx_seq_one_letter_code
_entity_poly.pdbx_strand_id
1 'polypeptide(L)'
;MQHSGRDGSAVGGEARRRLATTLVTVFSEAVYDYSSLQEDVCAFVQELKSEGVSAQGVIVAARSLVKEAASTNPASDRAESVLSKMLGWCLDDYYRDIA
;
A
#
# COMPACT_ATOMS: atom_id res chain seq x y z
N MET A 1 17.11 -30.11 -17.21
CA MET A 1 18.06 -29.31 -16.44
C MET A 1 17.52 -27.89 -16.41
N GLN A 2 17.19 -27.44 -15.20
CA GLN A 2 16.71 -26.09 -14.88
C GLN A 2 17.85 -25.10 -15.11
N HIS A 3 17.58 -23.86 -15.51
CA HIS A 3 18.13 -22.67 -14.86
C HIS A 3 17.54 -21.37 -15.45
N SER A 4 16.81 -20.69 -14.57
CA SER A 4 16.84 -19.24 -14.39
C SER A 4 16.08 -18.37 -15.39
N GLY A 5 14.75 -18.56 -15.42
CA GLY A 5 13.84 -17.43 -15.63
C GLY A 5 14.00 -16.46 -14.47
N ARG A 6 14.72 -15.37 -14.70
CA ARG A 6 14.83 -14.25 -13.78
C ARG A 6 13.51 -13.47 -13.87
N ASP A 7 12.46 -14.03 -13.29
CA ASP A 7 11.23 -13.33 -12.89
C ASP A 7 11.58 -12.44 -11.68
N GLY A 8 12.41 -11.44 -11.95
CA GLY A 8 12.65 -10.35 -11.03
C GLY A 8 12.07 -9.10 -11.66
N SER A 9 11.13 -8.46 -10.96
CA SER A 9 10.63 -7.08 -11.17
C SER A 9 9.19 -6.89 -11.71
N ALA A 10 8.33 -7.91 -11.78
CA ALA A 10 6.89 -7.67 -12.02
C ALA A 10 6.05 -7.61 -10.72
N VAL A 11 6.60 -8.10 -9.60
CA VAL A 11 5.85 -8.31 -8.36
C VAL A 11 5.67 -7.01 -7.57
N GLY A 12 6.69 -6.13 -7.49
CA GLY A 12 6.63 -4.78 -6.89
C GLY A 12 5.64 -3.78 -7.51
N GLY A 13 4.86 -4.22 -8.50
CA GLY A 13 3.92 -3.41 -9.26
C GLY A 13 2.47 -3.81 -9.07
N GLU A 14 2.14 -4.99 -8.54
CA GLU A 14 0.76 -5.43 -8.46
C GLU A 14 0.05 -4.92 -7.20
N ALA A 15 0.63 -5.09 -6.00
CA ALA A 15 0.02 -4.51 -4.79
C ALA A 15 0.05 -2.98 -4.85
N ARG A 16 1.11 -2.38 -5.41
CA ARG A 16 1.17 -0.94 -5.68
C ARG A 16 0.01 -0.47 -6.58
N ARG A 17 -0.26 -1.17 -7.69
CA ARG A 17 -1.36 -0.82 -8.61
C ARG A 17 -2.72 -0.98 -7.95
N ARG A 18 -2.93 -2.09 -7.22
CA ARG A 18 -4.18 -2.33 -6.48
C ARG A 18 -4.44 -1.23 -5.46
N LEU A 19 -3.45 -0.93 -4.62
CA LEU A 19 -3.56 0.16 -3.64
C LEU A 19 -3.81 1.51 -4.30
N ALA A 20 -3.18 1.82 -5.44
CA ALA A 20 -3.45 3.06 -6.18
C ALA A 20 -4.92 3.14 -6.66
N THR A 21 -5.47 2.07 -7.22
CA THR A 21 -6.87 2.00 -7.65
C THR A 21 -7.85 2.13 -6.48
N THR A 22 -7.56 1.44 -5.37
CA THR A 22 -8.40 1.50 -4.17
C THR A 22 -8.35 2.88 -3.54
N LEU A 23 -7.17 3.52 -3.51
CA LEU A 23 -7.04 4.90 -3.08
C LEU A 23 -7.88 5.84 -3.95
N VAL A 24 -7.79 5.74 -5.28
CA VAL A 24 -8.64 6.55 -6.18
C VAL A 24 -10.12 6.37 -5.86
N THR A 25 -10.57 5.15 -5.62
CA THR A 25 -11.97 4.86 -5.21
C THR A 25 -12.31 5.54 -3.89
N VAL A 26 -11.44 5.44 -2.88
CA VAL A 26 -11.59 6.12 -1.58
C VAL A 26 -11.62 7.65 -1.72
N PHE A 27 -10.88 8.22 -2.68
CA PHE A 27 -10.88 9.65 -2.95
C PHE A 27 -12.11 10.12 -3.71
N SER A 28 -12.65 9.30 -4.61
CA SER A 28 -13.79 9.64 -5.46
C SER A 28 -15.14 9.30 -4.81
N GLU A 29 -15.21 8.29 -3.94
CA GLU A 29 -16.45 7.80 -3.34
C GLU A 29 -16.58 8.19 -1.85
N ALA A 30 -17.79 8.61 -1.45
CA ALA A 30 -18.08 8.96 -0.06
C ALA A 30 -18.18 7.73 0.87
N VAL A 31 -18.36 6.54 0.29
CA VAL A 31 -18.48 5.24 0.95
C VAL A 31 -17.49 4.31 0.26
N TYR A 32 -16.61 3.68 1.04
CA TYR A 32 -15.67 2.68 0.55
C TYR A 32 -15.61 1.52 1.54
N ASP A 33 -15.20 0.35 1.06
CA ASP A 33 -15.00 -0.80 1.93
C ASP A 33 -13.66 -0.68 2.67
N TYR A 34 -13.75 -0.54 4.00
CA TYR A 34 -12.59 -0.47 4.88
C TYR A 34 -11.79 -1.78 4.86
N SER A 35 -12.46 -2.94 4.69
CA SER A 35 -11.81 -4.25 4.62
C SER A 35 -10.91 -4.36 3.41
N SER A 36 -11.42 -4.03 2.22
CA SER A 36 -10.65 -4.09 0.97
C SER A 36 -9.46 -3.13 0.97
N LEU A 37 -9.65 -1.91 1.48
CA LEU A 37 -8.54 -0.96 1.62
C LEU A 37 -7.47 -1.46 2.59
N GLN A 38 -7.86 -2.08 3.71
CA GLN A 38 -6.92 -2.66 4.67
C GLN A 38 -6.14 -3.84 4.07
N GLU A 39 -6.81 -4.72 3.32
CA GLU A 39 -6.18 -5.83 2.61
C GLU A 39 -5.14 -5.33 1.60
N ASP A 40 -5.49 -4.32 0.79
CA ASP A 40 -4.58 -3.74 -0.21
C ASP A 40 -3.38 -3.03 0.43
N VAL A 41 -3.59 -2.30 1.53
CA VAL A 41 -2.51 -1.66 2.28
C VAL A 41 -1.57 -2.71 2.87
N CYS A 42 -2.11 -3.77 3.48
CA CYS A 42 -1.30 -4.83 4.08
C CYS A 42 -0.55 -5.66 3.02
N ALA A 43 -1.16 -5.93 1.87
CA ALA A 43 -0.50 -6.58 0.72
C ALA A 43 0.67 -5.72 0.21
N PHE A 44 0.49 -4.40 0.11
CA PHE A 44 1.55 -3.47 -0.27
C PHE A 44 2.71 -3.45 0.74
N VAL A 45 2.41 -3.42 2.04
CA VAL A 45 3.42 -3.50 3.10
C VAL A 45 4.19 -4.84 3.02
N GLN A 46 3.49 -5.94 2.78
CA GLN A 46 4.08 -7.28 2.63
C GLN A 46 5.04 -7.38 1.45
N GLU A 47 4.63 -6.88 0.30
CA GLU A 47 5.41 -6.84 -0.93
C GLU A 47 6.72 -6.07 -0.70
N LEU A 48 6.63 -4.85 -0.16
CA LEU A 48 7.80 -4.03 0.10
C LEU A 48 8.75 -4.63 1.16
N LYS A 49 8.24 -5.32 2.19
CA LYS A 49 9.14 -6.06 3.10
C LYS A 49 9.85 -7.20 2.38
N SER A 50 9.13 -7.93 1.53
CA SER A 50 9.70 -9.05 0.78
C SER A 50 10.82 -8.58 -0.16
N GLU A 51 10.76 -7.32 -0.59
CA GLU A 51 11.81 -6.61 -1.33
C GLU A 51 12.93 -6.03 -0.44
N GLY A 52 12.84 -6.14 0.89
CA GLY A 52 13.83 -5.65 1.85
C GLY A 52 13.70 -4.16 2.20
N VAL A 53 12.56 -3.53 1.88
CA VAL A 53 12.31 -2.12 2.21
C VAL A 53 12.05 -1.97 3.71
N SER A 54 12.67 -0.97 4.33
CA SER A 54 12.45 -0.64 5.74
C SER A 54 11.06 -0.06 5.98
N ALA A 55 10.52 -0.14 7.20
CA ALA A 55 9.21 0.47 7.49
C ALA A 55 9.14 1.97 7.17
N GLN A 56 10.23 2.72 7.39
CA GLN A 56 10.29 4.11 6.97
C GLN A 56 10.14 4.26 5.45
N GLY A 57 10.77 3.36 4.68
CA GLY A 57 10.63 3.30 3.22
C GLY A 57 9.21 2.95 2.78
N VAL A 58 8.55 2.01 3.48
CA VAL A 58 7.15 1.64 3.24
C VAL A 58 6.21 2.83 3.47
N ILE A 59 6.40 3.56 4.58
CA ILE A 59 5.63 4.76 4.89
C ILE A 59 5.81 5.83 3.79
N VAL A 60 7.05 6.05 3.35
CA VAL A 60 7.35 7.01 2.27
C VAL A 60 6.67 6.59 0.96
N ALA A 61 6.75 5.31 0.59
CA ALA A 61 6.15 4.80 -0.64
C ALA A 61 4.62 4.91 -0.63
N ALA A 62 3.97 4.57 0.48
CA ALA A 62 2.52 4.71 0.63
C ALA A 62 2.06 6.18 0.61
N ARG A 63 2.82 7.09 1.23
CA ARG A 63 2.52 8.53 1.15
C ARG A 63 2.67 9.08 -0.26
N SER A 64 3.65 8.59 -1.02
CA SER A 64 3.79 8.95 -2.44
C SER A 64 2.59 8.50 -3.27
N LEU A 65 2.07 7.29 -3.04
CA LEU A 65 0.85 6.81 -3.69
C LEU A 65 -0.37 7.67 -3.40
N VAL A 66 -0.53 8.12 -2.15
CA VAL A 66 -1.60 9.06 -1.81
C VAL A 66 -1.43 10.38 -2.54
N LYS A 67 -0.22 10.92 -2.66
CA LYS A 67 0.03 12.15 -3.43
C LYS A 67 -0.26 11.97 -4.92
N GLU A 68 0.07 10.81 -5.49
CA GLU A 68 -0.24 10.47 -6.89
C GLU A 68 -1.76 10.38 -7.11
N ALA A 69 -2.49 9.70 -6.22
CA ALA A 69 -3.96 9.65 -6.26
C ALA A 69 -4.60 11.03 -6.00
N ALA A 70 -4.02 11.82 -5.10
CA ALA A 70 -4.42 13.20 -4.80
C ALA A 70 -4.29 14.14 -6.00
N SER A 71 -3.33 13.86 -6.88
CA SER A 71 -3.09 14.63 -8.10
C SER A 71 -4.22 14.45 -9.12
N THR A 72 -4.96 13.34 -9.05
CA THR A 72 -6.06 13.02 -9.97
C THR A 72 -7.43 13.28 -9.34
N ASN A 73 -7.54 13.15 -8.02
CA ASN A 73 -8.71 13.53 -7.23
C ASN A 73 -8.24 14.32 -6.01
N PRO A 74 -8.72 15.54 -5.74
CA PRO A 74 -8.20 16.34 -4.62
C PRO A 74 -8.28 15.56 -3.32
N ALA A 75 -7.11 15.28 -2.74
CA ALA A 75 -7.04 14.56 -1.49
C ALA A 75 -7.75 15.33 -0.38
N SER A 76 -8.77 14.71 0.20
CA SER A 76 -9.36 15.22 1.44
C SER A 76 -8.48 14.81 2.63
N ASP A 77 -8.41 15.65 3.66
CA ASP A 77 -7.73 15.34 4.94
C ASP A 77 -8.15 13.97 5.52
N ARG A 78 -9.39 13.57 5.20
CA ARG A 78 -9.96 12.27 5.56
C ARG A 78 -9.17 11.10 4.96
N ALA A 79 -8.76 11.17 3.71
CA ALA A 79 -8.07 10.07 3.05
C ALA A 79 -6.61 9.92 3.51
N GLU A 80 -5.92 11.03 3.78
CA GLU A 80 -4.59 10.97 4.43
C GLU A 80 -4.70 10.35 5.84
N SER A 81 -5.73 10.74 6.61
CA SER A 81 -5.97 10.18 7.94
C SER A 81 -6.28 8.68 7.91
N VAL A 82 -7.09 8.23 6.94
CA VAL A 82 -7.43 6.81 6.75
C VAL A 82 -6.20 5.99 6.39
N LEU A 83 -5.39 6.45 5.43
CA LEU A 83 -4.15 5.75 5.07
C LEU A 83 -3.19 5.66 6.27
N SER A 84 -2.99 6.77 7.01
CA SER A 84 -2.08 6.77 8.15
C SER A 84 -2.51 5.79 9.25
N LYS A 85 -3.82 5.66 9.49
CA LYS A 85 -4.36 4.69 10.47
C LYS A 85 -4.13 3.25 10.01
N MET A 86 -4.37 2.96 8.73
CA MET A 86 -4.18 1.62 8.18
C MET A 86 -2.71 1.23 8.05
N LEU A 87 -1.83 2.15 7.65
CA LEU A 87 -0.39 1.91 7.69
C LEU A 87 0.09 1.61 9.10
N GLY A 88 -0.38 2.38 10.09
CA GLY A 88 -0.10 2.12 11.50
C GLY A 88 -0.51 0.71 11.89
N TRP A 89 -1.76 0.32 11.60
CA TRP A 89 -2.27 -1.02 11.92
C TRP A 89 -1.53 -2.13 11.18
N CYS A 90 -1.38 -2.03 9.85
CA CYS A 90 -0.69 -3.04 9.04
C CYS A 90 0.77 -3.16 9.46
N LEU A 91 1.49 -2.06 9.74
CA LEU A 91 2.87 -2.10 10.22
C LEU A 91 2.98 -2.66 11.65
N ASP A 92 2.07 -2.30 12.55
CA ASP A 92 2.06 -2.79 13.92
C ASP A 92 1.79 -4.30 13.97
N ASP A 93 0.78 -4.77 13.22
CA ASP A 93 0.51 -6.19 13.00
C ASP A 93 1.72 -6.89 12.35
N TYR A 94 2.37 -6.21 11.40
CA TYR A 94 3.59 -6.69 10.75
C TYR A 94 4.78 -6.92 11.67
N TYR A 95 4.94 -6.04 12.66
CA TYR A 95 6.02 -6.12 13.63
C TYR A 95 5.68 -7.04 14.79
N ARG A 96 4.38 -7.23 15.09
CA ARG A 96 3.91 -8.18 16.11
C ARG A 96 4.15 -9.65 15.72
N ASP A 97 4.12 -9.98 14.44
CA ASP A 97 4.41 -11.33 13.91
C ASP A 97 5.92 -11.67 13.90
N ILE A 98 6.81 -10.70 14.15
CA ILE A 98 8.27 -10.90 14.21
C ILE A 98 8.76 -11.12 15.66
N ALA A 99 7.89 -10.94 16.66
CA ALA A 99 8.18 -11.08 18.09
C ALA A 99 7.77 -12.46 18.63
#